data_AF-A0A933VRM1-F1
#
_entry.id   AF-A0A933VRM1-F1
#
_cell.length_a   1.000
_cell.length_b   1.000
_cell.length_c   1.000
_cell.angle_alpha   90.00
_cell.angle_beta   90.00
_cell.angle_gamma   90.00
#
_symmetry.space_group_name_H-M   'P 1'
#
loop_
_entity.id
_entity.type
_entity.pdbx_description
1 polymer ?
#
loop_
_entity_poly.entity_id
_entity_poly.type
_entity_poly.pdbx_seq_one_letter_code
_entity_poly.pdbx_strand_id
1 'polypeptide(L)'
;MCVNQSKLVNFFIHVICKFRDPSILVRLPLRFLLSCSIPNPQSAIDWPSFPFSHQFHNTSSTARIRGKWSKEDNRYLKEDAANIAPFLLRLKENESKRYFRIVETIRLILPFFADFELDVDDNSILLKWRERNCDRIFDASQAADGMLRAIALVTLLLQPERNLPDVLLLDEPELGLHPYAINVVGGLIRSVSTKTQVVVATQSMPLIDCFEPNDIVVVNRKDRESSFQRLDEKTLEDWLQEYSLSELWEKNVIGGRP
;
A
#
# COMPACT_ATOMS: atom_id res chain seq x y z
N MET A 1 -2.12 33.70 32.22
CA MET A 1 -1.00 33.56 31.27
C MET A 1 -1.35 32.44 30.31
N CYS A 2 -1.77 32.81 29.10
CA CYS A 2 -1.95 31.89 27.98
C CYS A 2 -0.59 31.38 27.50
N VAL A 3 -0.45 30.08 27.29
CA VAL A 3 0.42 29.53 26.25
C VAL A 3 -0.38 28.47 25.51
N ASN A 4 -0.56 28.73 24.21
CA ASN A 4 -1.20 27.90 23.20
C ASN A 4 -0.54 26.51 23.10
N GLN A 5 -1.37 25.47 23.03
CA GLN A 5 -1.11 24.28 22.21
C GLN A 5 -2.36 23.93 21.38
N SER A 6 -2.81 24.93 20.61
CA SER A 6 -3.65 24.74 19.42
C SER A 6 -2.73 24.62 18.20
N LYS A 7 -2.36 23.40 17.81
CA LYS A 7 -1.79 23.05 16.48
C LYS A 7 -1.73 21.53 16.36
N LEU A 8 -2.72 20.95 15.72
CA LEU A 8 -2.66 19.69 14.95
C LEU A 8 -3.97 19.59 14.17
N VAL A 9 -4.09 20.45 13.17
CA VAL A 9 -5.02 20.30 12.05
C VAL A 9 -4.16 19.77 10.92
N ASN A 10 -4.36 18.53 10.48
CA ASN A 10 -3.75 17.94 9.27
C ASN A 10 -4.87 17.09 8.64
N PHE A 11 -5.59 17.49 7.58
CA PHE A 11 -5.22 17.73 6.18
C PHE A 11 -4.79 16.43 5.48
N PHE A 12 -5.72 15.80 4.75
CA PHE A 12 -5.51 14.55 4.02
C PHE A 12 -6.05 14.71 2.59
N ILE A 13 -5.20 14.50 1.59
CA ILE A 13 -5.67 14.06 0.28
C ILE A 13 -5.79 12.54 0.32
N HIS A 14 -6.90 12.01 -0.16
CA HIS A 14 -7.05 10.60 -0.48
C HIS A 14 -7.11 10.44 -1.99
N VAL A 15 -5.97 10.20 -2.64
CA VAL A 15 -5.94 9.94 -4.09
C VAL A 15 -6.43 8.53 -4.39
N ILE A 16 -7.75 8.38 -4.56
CA ILE A 16 -8.37 7.08 -4.82
C ILE A 16 -8.07 6.62 -6.25
N CYS A 17 -7.01 5.83 -6.41
CA CYS A 17 -6.56 5.34 -7.72
C CYS A 17 -7.42 4.22 -8.30
N LYS A 18 -8.11 4.55 -9.41
CA LYS A 18 -8.67 3.70 -10.46
C LYS A 18 -9.85 2.78 -10.11
N PHE A 19 -11.01 3.19 -10.60
CA PHE A 19 -12.28 2.46 -10.52
C PHE A 19 -12.56 1.72 -11.83
N ARG A 20 -12.84 0.42 -11.75
CA ARG A 20 -13.42 -0.33 -12.89
C ARG A 20 -14.87 0.12 -13.18
N ASP A 21 -15.58 0.64 -12.18
CA ASP A 21 -16.96 1.14 -12.29
C ASP A 21 -17.12 2.46 -11.49
N PRO A 22 -17.39 3.59 -12.16
CA PRO A 22 -17.63 4.89 -11.51
C PRO A 22 -18.81 4.91 -10.54
N SER A 23 -19.78 3.98 -10.68
CA SER A 23 -21.00 3.94 -9.85
C SER A 23 -20.77 3.45 -8.41
N ILE A 24 -19.60 2.87 -8.13
CA ILE A 24 -19.23 2.35 -6.79
C ILE A 24 -18.85 3.47 -5.81
N LEU A 25 -18.62 4.71 -6.26
CA LEU A 25 -18.48 5.88 -5.39
C LEU A 25 -19.67 6.03 -4.41
N VAL A 26 -20.85 5.56 -4.80
CA VAL A 26 -22.08 5.62 -4.00
C VAL A 26 -22.23 4.42 -3.03
N ARG A 27 -21.37 3.39 -3.16
CA ARG A 27 -21.40 2.15 -2.35
C ARG A 27 -20.14 1.92 -1.51
N LEU A 28 -19.13 2.78 -1.60
CA LEU A 28 -18.13 2.85 -0.54
C LEU A 28 -18.86 3.29 0.73
N PRO A 29 -18.85 2.52 1.83
CA PRO A 29 -19.51 2.95 3.04
C PRO A 29 -18.87 4.28 3.45
N LEU A 30 -19.69 5.34 3.59
CA LEU A 30 -19.32 6.64 4.18
C LEU A 30 -18.45 6.49 5.45
N ARG A 31 -18.48 5.33 6.11
CA ARG A 31 -17.70 4.97 7.30
C ARG A 31 -16.20 4.79 7.09
N PHE A 32 -15.71 4.44 5.88
CA PHE A 32 -14.25 4.46 5.58
C PHE A 32 -13.75 5.90 5.38
N LEU A 33 -14.62 6.79 4.90
CA LEU A 33 -14.35 8.24 4.80
C LEU A 33 -14.47 8.95 6.16
N LEU A 34 -15.29 8.43 7.08
CA LEU A 34 -15.52 8.99 8.41
C LEU A 34 -14.42 8.65 9.43
N SER A 35 -13.66 7.56 9.30
CA SER A 35 -12.55 7.26 10.22
C SER A 35 -11.44 8.31 10.18
N CYS A 36 -11.29 9.01 9.05
CA CYS A 36 -10.37 10.15 8.91
C CYS A 36 -10.95 11.47 9.47
N SER A 37 -12.20 11.48 9.93
CA SER A 37 -12.94 12.68 10.36
C SER A 37 -13.35 12.70 11.83
N ILE A 38 -13.11 11.64 12.62
CA ILE A 38 -13.51 11.56 14.03
C ILE A 38 -12.34 11.98 14.95
N PRO A 39 -12.47 13.09 15.71
CA PRO A 39 -11.53 13.41 16.76
C PRO A 39 -11.96 12.68 18.05
N ASN A 40 -11.02 11.97 18.68
CA ASN A 40 -11.00 11.44 20.06
C ASN A 40 -11.25 9.92 20.25
N PRO A 41 -10.42 9.18 21.02
CA PRO A 41 -10.37 7.71 21.04
C PRO A 41 -11.13 7.06 22.22
N GLN A 42 -12.28 7.60 22.63
CA GLN A 42 -12.94 7.14 23.88
C GLN A 42 -14.22 6.32 23.71
N SER A 43 -14.58 5.91 22.50
CA SER A 43 -15.57 4.85 22.28
C SER A 43 -14.94 3.72 21.48
N ALA A 44 -14.38 2.73 22.18
CA ALA A 44 -14.15 1.41 21.63
C ALA A 44 -15.51 0.81 21.21
N ILE A 45 -15.96 1.14 20.01
CA ILE A 45 -17.06 0.45 19.34
C ILE A 45 -16.38 -0.68 18.61
N ASP A 46 -16.37 -1.90 19.14
CA ASP A 46 -15.85 -3.08 18.45
C ASP A 46 -16.37 -3.10 16.99
N TRP A 47 -15.48 -2.73 16.07
CA TRP A 47 -15.75 -2.63 14.64
C TRP A 47 -15.83 -4.04 14.07
N PRO A 48 -16.83 -4.38 13.24
CA PRO A 48 -16.71 -5.57 12.42
C PRO A 48 -15.50 -5.35 11.51
N SER A 49 -14.47 -6.19 11.69
CA SER A 49 -13.25 -6.20 10.89
C SER A 49 -13.66 -6.23 9.42
N PHE A 50 -13.39 -5.17 8.65
CA PHE A 50 -13.50 -5.28 7.20
C PHE A 50 -12.41 -6.26 6.77
N PRO A 51 -12.75 -7.45 6.24
CA PRO A 51 -11.80 -8.57 6.20
C PRO A 51 -10.71 -8.46 5.11
N PHE A 52 -10.56 -7.30 4.46
CA PHE A 52 -9.67 -7.10 3.30
C PHE A 52 -8.90 -5.77 3.30
N SER A 53 -8.64 -5.19 4.47
CA SER A 53 -7.86 -3.94 4.59
C SER A 53 -6.40 -4.28 4.86
N HIS A 54 -5.52 -4.14 3.85
CA HIS A 54 -4.09 -4.41 4.03
C HIS A 54 -3.35 -3.16 4.52
N GLN A 55 -2.87 -3.18 5.76
CA GLN A 55 -2.07 -2.11 6.34
C GLN A 55 -0.68 -2.63 6.71
N PHE A 56 0.33 -2.24 5.94
CA PHE A 56 1.74 -2.57 6.20
C PHE A 56 2.45 -1.47 7.02
N HIS A 57 1.70 -0.69 7.79
CA HIS A 57 2.23 0.41 8.59
C HIS A 57 3.07 -0.07 9.77
N ASN A 58 2.71 -1.20 10.37
CA ASN A 58 3.42 -1.76 11.51
C ASN A 58 4.59 -2.63 11.07
N THR A 59 5.77 -2.01 11.00
CA THR A 59 7.08 -2.66 10.79
C THR A 59 7.95 -2.66 12.04
N SER A 60 7.39 -2.28 13.19
CA SER A 60 8.09 -2.20 14.47
C SER A 60 8.81 -3.51 14.82
N SER A 61 9.69 -3.49 15.81
CA SER A 61 10.39 -4.68 16.28
C SER A 61 9.44 -5.81 16.73
N THR A 62 8.17 -5.51 17.02
CA THR A 62 7.11 -6.46 17.38
C THR A 62 6.15 -6.77 16.23
N ALA A 63 6.41 -6.25 15.03
CA ALA A 63 5.59 -6.51 13.85
C ALA A 63 5.55 -8.01 13.56
N ARG A 64 4.35 -8.53 13.31
CA ARG A 64 4.13 -9.98 13.17
C ARG A 64 4.83 -10.57 11.94
N ILE A 65 5.11 -9.75 10.93
CA ILE A 65 5.94 -10.10 9.77
C ILE A 65 7.38 -10.49 10.14
N ARG A 66 7.89 -10.02 11.29
CA ARG A 66 9.23 -10.35 11.79
C ARG A 66 9.25 -11.65 12.61
N GLY A 67 8.09 -12.25 12.89
CA GLY A 67 7.95 -13.47 13.69
C GLY A 67 7.97 -14.76 12.87
N LYS A 68 8.09 -15.89 13.57
CA LYS A 68 7.82 -17.21 12.99
C LYS A 68 6.31 -17.40 12.79
N TRP A 69 5.92 -18.04 11.70
CA TRP A 69 4.52 -18.34 11.41
C TRP A 69 4.31 -19.78 10.98
N SER A 70 3.16 -20.37 11.33
CA SER A 70 2.85 -21.76 10.97
C SER A 70 2.89 -21.98 9.46
N LYS A 71 3.52 -23.07 9.02
CA LYS A 71 3.57 -23.51 7.61
C LYS A 71 2.17 -23.67 7.01
N GLU A 72 1.20 -24.09 7.83
CA GLU A 72 -0.17 -24.41 7.39
C GLU A 72 -0.98 -23.16 7.05
N ASP A 73 -0.64 -22.01 7.64
CA ASP A 73 -1.34 -20.75 7.42
C ASP A 73 -0.79 -20.02 6.18
N ASN A 74 -0.95 -20.65 5.01
CA ASN A 74 -0.37 -20.19 3.73
C ASN A 74 -1.40 -19.95 2.61
N ARG A 75 -2.70 -20.14 2.89
CA ARG A 75 -3.75 -20.13 1.85
C ARG A 75 -3.94 -18.77 1.19
N TYR A 76 -3.92 -17.71 1.99
CA TYR A 76 -4.04 -16.30 1.57
C TYR A 76 -3.04 -15.46 2.36
N LEU A 77 -2.57 -14.36 1.78
CA LEU A 77 -1.71 -13.41 2.48
C LEU A 77 -2.56 -12.60 3.48
N LYS A 78 -2.11 -12.49 4.74
CA LYS A 78 -2.80 -11.70 5.76
C LYS A 78 -2.63 -10.20 5.54
N GLU A 79 -3.55 -9.45 6.14
CA GLU A 79 -3.60 -7.98 6.12
C GLU A 79 -2.30 -7.31 6.57
N ASP A 80 -1.64 -7.91 7.57
CA ASP A 80 -0.37 -7.45 8.17
C ASP A 80 0.87 -8.17 7.60
N ALA A 81 0.68 -9.03 6.58
CA ALA A 81 1.71 -9.91 6.02
C ALA A 81 2.43 -10.80 7.05
N ALA A 82 1.83 -11.09 8.22
CA ALA A 82 2.45 -11.94 9.23
C ALA A 82 2.84 -13.33 8.71
N ASN A 83 2.03 -13.87 7.80
CA ASN A 83 2.23 -15.19 7.19
C ASN A 83 2.95 -15.13 5.84
N ILE A 84 3.72 -14.08 5.55
CA ILE A 84 4.38 -13.92 4.26
C ILE A 84 5.37 -15.05 3.93
N ALA A 85 6.12 -15.54 4.93
CA ALA A 85 7.08 -16.61 4.71
C ALA A 85 6.40 -17.94 4.31
N PRO A 86 5.41 -18.47 5.05
CA PRO A 86 4.69 -19.66 4.62
C PRO A 86 3.90 -19.44 3.32
N PHE A 87 3.37 -18.22 3.08
CA PHE A 87 2.72 -17.88 1.82
C PHE A 87 3.67 -17.96 0.62
N LEU A 88 4.87 -17.38 0.74
CA LEU A 88 5.92 -17.45 -0.27
C LEU A 88 6.40 -18.88 -0.50
N LEU A 89 6.50 -19.70 0.56
CA LEU A 89 6.88 -21.12 0.41
C LEU A 89 5.85 -21.86 -0.44
N ARG A 90 4.55 -21.69 -0.14
CA ARG A 90 3.47 -22.28 -0.94
C ARG A 90 3.55 -21.84 -2.41
N LEU A 91 3.82 -20.55 -2.66
CA LEU A 91 4.00 -20.05 -4.03
C LEU A 91 5.22 -20.65 -4.71
N LYS A 92 6.33 -20.82 -3.98
CA LYS A 92 7.55 -21.45 -4.51
C LYS A 92 7.28 -22.90 -4.93
N GLU A 93 6.55 -23.65 -4.12
CA GLU A 93 6.22 -25.07 -4.36
C GLU A 93 5.17 -25.27 -5.46
N ASN A 94 4.09 -24.48 -5.46
CA ASN A 94 2.92 -24.75 -6.30
C ASN A 94 2.78 -23.80 -7.50
N GLU A 95 3.40 -22.61 -7.45
CA GLU A 95 3.22 -21.53 -8.42
C GLU A 95 4.53 -20.81 -8.72
N SER A 96 5.59 -21.58 -8.98
CA SER A 96 6.97 -21.09 -9.12
C SER A 96 7.14 -19.90 -10.06
N LYS A 97 6.34 -19.80 -11.13
CA LYS A 97 6.33 -18.64 -12.04
C LYS A 97 5.93 -17.34 -11.34
N ARG A 98 4.93 -17.37 -10.45
CA ARG A 98 4.48 -16.21 -9.66
C ARG A 98 5.52 -15.85 -8.60
N TYR A 99 6.06 -16.86 -7.91
CA TYR A 99 7.16 -16.68 -6.96
C TYR A 99 8.37 -16.01 -7.63
N PHE A 100 8.80 -16.50 -8.79
CA PHE A 100 9.93 -15.92 -9.53
C PHE A 100 9.67 -14.46 -9.91
N ARG A 101 8.46 -14.12 -10.37
CA ARG A 101 8.10 -12.72 -10.65
C ARG A 101 8.17 -11.82 -9.41
N ILE A 102 7.76 -12.32 -8.24
CA ILE A 102 7.89 -11.60 -6.98
C ILE A 102 9.37 -11.34 -6.68
N VAL A 103 10.21 -12.38 -6.74
CA VAL A 103 11.65 -12.27 -6.50
C VAL A 103 12.32 -11.30 -7.47
N GLU A 104 12.04 -11.39 -8.77
CA GLU A 104 12.58 -10.46 -9.77
C GLU A 104 12.14 -9.02 -9.52
N THR A 105 10.88 -8.81 -9.14
CA THR A 105 10.38 -7.46 -8.86
C THR A 105 10.99 -6.89 -7.59
N ILE A 106 11.20 -7.71 -6.56
CA ILE A 106 11.95 -7.31 -5.37
C ILE A 106 13.40 -6.97 -5.73
N ARG A 107 14.04 -7.71 -6.62
CA ARG A 107 15.40 -7.43 -7.11
C ARG A 107 15.52 -6.11 -7.86
N LEU A 108 14.44 -5.63 -8.50
CA LEU A 108 14.42 -4.28 -9.07
C LEU A 108 14.52 -3.23 -7.96
N ILE A 109 13.75 -3.40 -6.89
CA ILE A 109 13.68 -2.45 -5.76
C ILE A 109 14.92 -2.54 -4.86
N LEU A 110 15.42 -3.76 -4.64
CA LEU A 110 16.51 -4.11 -3.74
C LEU A 110 17.57 -4.90 -4.52
N PRO A 111 18.49 -4.25 -5.25
CA PRO A 111 19.44 -4.94 -6.14
C PRO A 111 20.38 -5.93 -5.43
N PHE A 112 20.60 -5.74 -4.13
CA PHE A 112 21.38 -6.64 -3.28
C PHE A 112 20.63 -7.93 -2.94
N PHE A 113 19.30 -7.98 -3.06
CA PHE A 113 18.50 -9.16 -2.74
C PHE A 113 18.79 -10.30 -3.72
N ALA A 114 19.07 -11.50 -3.21
CA ALA A 114 19.18 -12.71 -4.02
C ALA A 114 17.85 -13.46 -4.04
N ASP A 115 17.53 -14.22 -3.00
CA ASP A 115 16.30 -15.02 -2.95
C ASP A 115 15.87 -15.22 -1.50
N PHE A 116 14.63 -15.64 -1.29
CA PHE A 116 14.15 -16.03 0.03
C PHE A 116 14.71 -17.39 0.45
N GLU A 117 15.07 -17.47 1.73
CA GLU A 117 15.41 -18.71 2.42
C GLU A 117 14.20 -19.09 3.28
N LEU A 118 13.49 -20.16 2.92
CA LEU A 118 12.17 -20.50 3.47
C LEU A 118 12.19 -21.86 4.16
N ASP A 119 13.08 -21.98 5.14
CA ASP A 119 13.26 -23.22 5.91
C ASP A 119 12.15 -23.41 6.93
N VAL A 120 11.63 -24.63 6.99
CA VAL A 120 10.63 -25.04 7.99
C VAL A 120 11.35 -25.50 9.25
N ASP A 121 11.00 -24.90 10.37
CA ASP A 121 11.51 -25.19 11.71
C ASP A 121 10.31 -25.39 12.66
N ASP A 122 10.14 -26.60 13.19
CA ASP A 122 9.02 -26.98 14.06
C ASP A 122 7.63 -26.58 13.52
N ASN A 123 7.36 -26.91 12.25
CA ASN A 123 6.13 -26.56 11.53
C ASN A 123 5.89 -25.04 11.39
N SER A 124 6.91 -24.22 11.62
CA SER A 124 6.88 -22.78 11.49
C SER A 124 7.99 -22.28 10.56
N ILE A 125 7.82 -21.08 10.00
CA ILE A 125 8.77 -20.49 9.05
C ILE A 125 9.01 -19.05 9.47
N LEU A 126 10.28 -18.66 9.53
CA LEU A 126 10.71 -17.27 9.68
C LEU A 126 11.05 -16.71 8.30
N LEU A 127 10.66 -15.47 8.01
CA LEU A 127 11.10 -14.81 6.79
C LEU A 127 12.61 -14.57 6.84
N LYS A 128 13.34 -15.21 5.94
CA LYS A 128 14.78 -15.02 5.75
C LYS A 128 15.09 -14.82 4.27
N TRP A 129 16.25 -14.23 3.98
CA TRP A 129 16.75 -14.07 2.62
C TRP A 129 18.26 -14.13 2.56
N ARG A 130 18.75 -14.34 1.34
CA ARG A 130 20.17 -14.23 0.98
C ARG A 130 20.39 -12.95 0.17
N GLU A 131 21.58 -12.39 0.28
CA GLU A 131 22.02 -11.30 -0.56
C GLU A 131 22.96 -11.80 -1.66
N ARG A 132 23.03 -11.06 -2.76
CA ARG A 132 23.96 -11.38 -3.85
C ARG A 132 25.39 -11.22 -3.36
N ASN A 133 26.26 -12.13 -3.77
CA ASN A 133 27.68 -12.12 -3.43
C ASN A 133 27.95 -12.19 -1.91
N CYS A 134 27.00 -12.69 -1.13
CA CYS A 134 27.14 -12.91 0.30
C CYS A 134 26.58 -14.28 0.70
N ASP A 135 27.38 -15.08 1.40
CA ASP A 135 26.93 -16.38 1.93
C ASP A 135 26.11 -16.26 3.22
N ARG A 136 25.88 -15.02 3.70
CA ARG A 136 25.12 -14.77 4.92
C ARG A 136 23.62 -14.81 4.64
N ILE A 137 22.91 -15.51 5.52
CA ILE A 137 21.45 -15.49 5.60
C ILE A 137 21.05 -14.39 6.59
N PHE A 138 20.11 -13.55 6.18
CA PHE A 138 19.51 -12.52 7.00
C PHE A 138 18.08 -12.91 7.34
N ASP A 139 17.64 -12.53 8.53
CA ASP A 139 16.25 -12.71 8.95
C ASP A 139 15.50 -11.38 9.04
N ALA A 140 14.17 -11.48 9.15
CA ALA A 140 13.30 -10.32 9.21
C ALA A 140 13.57 -9.37 10.38
N SER A 141 14.30 -9.74 11.43
CA SER A 141 14.71 -8.80 12.49
C SER A 141 15.77 -7.81 12.00
N GLN A 142 16.57 -8.20 11.01
CA GLN A 142 17.64 -7.38 10.43
C GLN A 142 17.18 -6.51 9.26
N ALA A 143 15.93 -6.66 8.82
CA ALA A 143 15.39 -5.88 7.71
C ALA A 143 15.10 -4.43 8.12
N ALA A 144 15.42 -3.50 7.22
CA ALA A 144 14.89 -2.15 7.29
C ALA A 144 13.37 -2.16 7.04
N ASP A 145 12.65 -1.24 7.67
CA ASP A 145 11.19 -1.16 7.58
C ASP A 145 10.69 -1.03 6.13
N GLY A 146 11.32 -0.17 5.33
CA GLY A 146 10.97 0.00 3.91
C GLY A 146 11.16 -1.27 3.08
N MET A 147 12.14 -2.12 3.44
CA MET A 147 12.35 -3.40 2.77
C MET A 147 11.21 -4.38 3.04
N LEU A 148 10.77 -4.52 4.30
CA LEU A 148 9.65 -5.39 4.65
C LEU A 148 8.35 -4.94 3.98
N ARG A 149 8.09 -3.62 3.92
CA ARG A 149 6.94 -3.07 3.20
C ARG A 149 7.00 -3.35 1.72
N ALA A 150 8.14 -3.11 1.08
CA ALA A 150 8.33 -3.40 -0.34
C ALA A 150 8.06 -4.88 -0.63
N ILE A 151 8.63 -5.79 0.17
CA ILE A 151 8.41 -7.23 0.04
C ILE A 151 6.92 -7.58 0.20
N ALA A 152 6.26 -7.03 1.22
CA ALA A 152 4.84 -7.27 1.47
C ALA A 152 3.95 -6.77 0.33
N LEU A 153 4.15 -5.54 -0.13
CA LEU A 153 3.39 -4.92 -1.22
C LEU A 153 3.60 -5.65 -2.55
N VAL A 154 4.85 -5.96 -2.90
CA VAL A 154 5.14 -6.71 -4.13
C VAL A 154 4.51 -8.09 -4.06
N THR A 155 4.60 -8.78 -2.92
CA THR A 155 3.96 -10.09 -2.73
C THR A 155 2.44 -10.00 -2.85
N LEU A 156 1.81 -9.02 -2.22
CA LEU A 156 0.37 -8.76 -2.28
C LEU A 156 -0.10 -8.52 -3.72
N LEU A 157 0.59 -7.65 -4.47
CA LEU A 157 0.18 -7.22 -5.80
C LEU A 157 0.47 -8.26 -6.90
N LEU A 158 1.47 -9.12 -6.69
CA LEU A 158 1.85 -10.16 -7.67
C LEU A 158 1.33 -11.56 -7.35
N GLN A 159 0.59 -11.72 -6.24
CA GLN A 159 -0.03 -12.99 -5.89
C GLN A 159 -1.01 -13.47 -6.98
N PRO A 160 -1.42 -14.75 -6.94
CA PRO A 160 -2.38 -15.27 -7.90
C PRO A 160 -3.70 -14.50 -7.86
N GLU A 161 -4.31 -14.26 -9.02
CA GLU A 161 -5.54 -13.45 -9.12
C GLU A 161 -6.70 -14.03 -8.32
N ARG A 162 -6.79 -15.36 -8.23
CA ARG A 162 -7.79 -16.06 -7.40
C ARG A 162 -7.65 -15.82 -5.90
N ASN A 163 -6.52 -15.28 -5.46
CA ASN A 163 -6.24 -14.93 -4.07
C ASN A 163 -6.47 -13.44 -3.78
N LEU A 164 -6.64 -12.59 -4.81
CA LEU A 164 -6.95 -11.19 -4.62
C LEU A 164 -8.41 -11.01 -4.21
N PRO A 165 -8.71 -10.07 -3.30
CA PRO A 165 -10.09 -9.69 -2.98
C PRO A 165 -10.72 -8.94 -4.16
N ASP A 166 -12.06 -8.78 -4.14
CA ASP A 166 -12.76 -7.97 -5.16
C ASP A 166 -12.37 -6.49 -5.11
N VAL A 167 -12.05 -6.00 -3.90
CA VAL A 167 -11.62 -4.63 -3.61
C VAL A 167 -10.38 -4.67 -2.73
N LEU A 168 -9.33 -3.96 -3.14
CA LEU A 168 -8.09 -3.79 -2.40
C LEU A 168 -7.98 -2.35 -1.89
N LEU A 169 -7.89 -2.18 -0.57
CA LEU A 169 -7.66 -0.88 0.06
C LEU A 169 -6.20 -0.79 0.50
N LEU A 170 -5.48 0.22 0.02
CA LEU A 170 -4.09 0.50 0.35
C LEU A 170 -4.00 1.89 0.96
N ASP A 171 -3.51 1.98 2.19
CA ASP A 171 -3.30 3.24 2.89
C ASP A 171 -1.79 3.48 3.00
N GLU A 172 -1.34 4.64 2.51
CA GLU A 172 0.05 5.07 2.35
C GLU A 172 1.03 3.93 1.94
N PRO A 173 0.75 3.18 0.85
CA PRO A 173 1.57 2.04 0.44
C PRO A 173 3.03 2.43 0.15
N GLU A 174 3.30 3.68 -0.16
CA GLU A 174 4.63 4.20 -0.43
C GLU A 174 5.47 4.52 0.81
N LEU A 175 4.88 4.48 2.02
CA LEU A 175 5.55 4.98 3.23
C LEU A 175 6.87 4.25 3.48
N GLY A 176 7.97 5.00 3.54
CA GLY A 176 9.32 4.45 3.76
C GLY A 176 9.93 3.74 2.55
N LEU A 177 9.31 3.84 1.36
CA LEU A 177 9.87 3.34 0.11
C LEU A 177 10.78 4.39 -0.54
N HIS A 178 11.86 3.93 -1.17
CA HIS A 178 12.70 4.78 -2.03
C HIS A 178 11.91 5.21 -3.28
N PRO A 179 12.11 6.41 -3.87
CA PRO A 179 11.35 6.88 -5.03
C PRO A 179 11.27 5.89 -6.21
N TYR A 180 12.37 5.20 -6.51
CA TYR A 180 12.37 4.14 -7.53
C TYR A 180 11.38 3.00 -7.22
N ALA A 181 11.28 2.60 -5.95
CA ALA A 181 10.36 1.57 -5.50
C ALA A 181 8.90 2.01 -5.64
N ILE A 182 8.61 3.29 -5.39
CA ILE A 182 7.28 3.89 -5.57
C ILE A 182 6.83 3.73 -7.01
N ASN A 183 7.70 4.01 -7.99
CA ASN A 183 7.36 3.84 -9.41
C ASN A 183 7.05 2.37 -9.77
N VAL A 184 7.84 1.43 -9.23
CA VAL A 184 7.59 -0.01 -9.43
C VAL A 184 6.24 -0.40 -8.83
N VAL A 185 5.96 0.01 -7.59
CA VAL A 185 4.68 -0.28 -6.90
C VAL A 185 3.50 0.38 -7.60
N GLY A 186 3.63 1.62 -8.05
CA GLY A 186 2.61 2.32 -8.84
C GLY A 186 2.27 1.56 -10.13
N GLY A 187 3.29 1.08 -10.85
CA GLY A 187 3.11 0.23 -12.03
C GLY A 187 2.38 -1.08 -11.72
N LEU A 188 2.70 -1.72 -10.58
CA LEU A 188 2.02 -2.94 -10.12
C LEU A 188 0.55 -2.67 -9.76
N ILE A 189 0.26 -1.58 -9.04
CA ILE A 189 -1.12 -1.16 -8.71
C ILE A 189 -1.91 -0.94 -10.01
N ARG A 190 -1.32 -0.26 -11.00
CA ARG A 190 -1.95 0.00 -12.29
C ARG A 190 -2.20 -1.29 -13.09
N SER A 191 -1.36 -2.30 -12.92
CA SER A 191 -1.56 -3.63 -13.51
C SER A 191 -2.70 -4.39 -12.82
N VAL A 192 -2.70 -4.44 -11.49
CA VAL A 192 -3.72 -5.14 -10.69
C VAL A 192 -5.10 -4.50 -10.85
N SER A 193 -5.16 -3.17 -10.95
CA SER A 193 -6.41 -2.41 -11.13
C SER A 193 -7.17 -2.72 -12.43
N THR A 194 -6.54 -3.40 -13.40
CA THR A 194 -7.23 -3.89 -14.60
C THR A 194 -8.23 -5.01 -14.30
N LYS A 195 -8.07 -5.71 -13.16
CA LYS A 195 -8.88 -6.88 -12.79
C LYS A 195 -9.56 -6.72 -11.44
N THR A 196 -8.89 -6.10 -10.48
CA THR A 196 -9.34 -5.87 -9.11
C THR A 196 -9.63 -4.39 -8.90
N GLN A 197 -10.65 -4.01 -8.14
CA GLN A 197 -10.80 -2.61 -7.77
C GLN A 197 -9.74 -2.26 -6.72
N VAL A 198 -8.91 -1.25 -6.99
CA VAL A 198 -7.91 -0.77 -6.01
C VAL A 198 -8.34 0.61 -5.54
N VAL A 199 -8.17 0.89 -4.26
CA VAL A 199 -8.37 2.21 -3.66
C VAL A 199 -7.10 2.50 -2.89
N VAL A 200 -6.39 3.53 -3.32
CA VAL A 200 -5.18 4.00 -2.66
C VAL A 200 -5.52 5.27 -1.88
N ALA A 201 -4.97 5.42 -0.68
CA ALA A 201 -4.88 6.69 0.02
C ALA A 201 -3.40 7.04 0.10
N THR A 202 -3.01 8.23 -0.37
CA THR A 202 -1.61 8.63 -0.50
C THR A 202 -1.49 10.14 -0.44
N GLN A 203 -0.38 10.59 0.14
CA GLN A 203 0.08 11.98 0.13
C GLN A 203 1.39 12.13 -0.66
N SER A 204 1.76 11.12 -1.44
CA SER A 204 3.03 11.05 -2.14
C SER A 204 2.93 11.57 -3.55
N MET A 205 3.61 12.69 -3.78
CA MET A 205 3.80 13.27 -5.11
C MET A 205 4.34 12.25 -6.13
N PRO A 206 5.41 11.48 -5.85
CA PRO A 206 5.88 10.45 -6.78
C PRO A 206 4.84 9.37 -7.10
N LEU A 207 3.99 9.01 -6.13
CA LEU A 207 2.96 8.00 -6.38
C LEU A 207 1.82 8.56 -7.22
N ILE A 208 1.42 9.81 -6.98
CA ILE A 208 0.39 10.52 -7.76
C ILE A 208 0.78 10.57 -9.25
N ASP A 209 2.04 10.86 -9.55
CA ASP A 209 2.56 10.91 -10.93
C ASP A 209 2.56 9.55 -11.65
N CYS A 210 2.28 8.44 -10.96
CA CYS A 210 2.13 7.14 -11.59
C CYS A 210 0.75 6.92 -12.25
N PHE A 211 -0.19 7.85 -12.05
CA PHE A 211 -1.60 7.73 -12.45
C PHE A 211 -2.05 8.89 -13.33
N GLU A 212 -3.16 8.67 -14.02
CA GLU A 212 -3.78 9.69 -14.88
C GLU A 212 -4.74 10.57 -14.08
N PRO A 213 -5.06 11.80 -14.53
CA PRO A 213 -6.01 12.67 -13.82
C PRO A 213 -7.35 12.00 -13.52
N ASN A 214 -7.90 11.25 -14.48
CA ASN A 214 -9.18 10.57 -14.32
C ASN A 214 -9.14 9.46 -13.24
N ASP A 215 -7.95 8.97 -12.89
CA ASP A 215 -7.75 8.01 -11.81
C ASP A 215 -7.69 8.70 -10.43
N ILE A 216 -7.67 10.04 -10.35
CA ILE A 216 -7.44 10.79 -9.12
C ILE A 216 -8.74 11.42 -8.60
N VAL A 217 -8.99 11.21 -7.31
CA VAL A 217 -10.02 11.92 -6.56
C VAL A 217 -9.33 12.79 -5.52
N VAL A 218 -9.58 14.09 -5.54
CA VAL A 218 -9.12 15.04 -4.53
C VAL A 218 -10.19 15.17 -3.47
N VAL A 219 -9.77 15.10 -2.21
CA VAL A 219 -10.63 15.32 -1.05
C VAL A 219 -10.32 16.69 -0.47
N ASN A 220 -11.32 17.58 -0.48
CA ASN A 220 -11.22 18.92 0.08
C ASN A 220 -12.12 19.04 1.30
N ARG A 221 -11.67 19.76 2.33
CA ARG A 221 -12.50 20.06 3.51
C ARG A 221 -12.93 21.52 3.49
N LYS A 222 -14.25 21.75 3.50
CA LYS A 222 -14.84 23.09 3.60
C LYS A 222 -15.87 23.09 4.72
N ASP A 223 -15.76 24.05 5.65
CA ASP A 223 -16.74 24.26 6.73
C ASP A 223 -17.13 22.99 7.52
N ARG A 224 -16.13 22.12 7.77
CA ARG A 224 -16.22 20.79 8.43
C ARG A 224 -16.81 19.65 7.59
N GLU A 225 -17.20 19.89 6.34
CA GLU A 225 -17.64 18.86 5.41
C GLU A 225 -16.52 18.45 4.44
N SER A 226 -16.52 17.19 4.04
CA SER A 226 -15.60 16.64 3.04
C SER A 226 -16.28 16.63 1.68
N SER A 227 -15.62 17.22 0.68
CA SER A 227 -16.04 17.24 -0.72
C SER A 227 -15.05 16.43 -1.55
N PHE A 228 -15.58 15.64 -2.50
CA PHE A 228 -14.82 14.74 -3.34
C PHE A 228 -14.90 15.22 -4.77
N GLN A 229 -13.77 15.47 -5.40
CA GLN A 229 -13.69 15.93 -6.77
C GLN A 229 -12.76 15.01 -7.54
N ARG A 230 -13.30 14.29 -8.53
CA ARG A 230 -12.46 13.59 -9.50
C ARG A 230 -11.84 14.61 -10.44
N LEU A 231 -10.54 14.48 -10.73
CA LEU A 231 -9.91 15.33 -11.73
C LEU A 231 -10.42 14.93 -13.12
N ASP A 232 -10.57 15.92 -13.97
CA ASP A 232 -10.95 15.75 -15.36
C ASP A 232 -9.74 16.10 -16.21
N GLU A 233 -9.24 15.10 -16.95
CA GLU A 233 -8.09 15.26 -17.83
C GLU A 233 -8.28 16.39 -18.83
N LYS A 234 -9.50 16.57 -19.37
CA LYS A 234 -9.79 17.65 -20.34
C LYS A 234 -9.65 19.04 -19.73
N THR A 235 -10.03 19.19 -18.47
CA THR A 235 -9.90 20.47 -17.75
C THR A 235 -8.44 20.80 -17.42
N LEU A 236 -7.56 19.79 -17.41
CA LEU A 236 -6.14 19.92 -17.11
C LEU A 236 -5.23 19.83 -18.34
N GLU A 237 -5.77 19.70 -19.54
CA GLU A 237 -5.00 19.43 -20.77
C GLU A 237 -3.87 20.44 -21.00
N ASP A 238 -4.17 21.75 -20.92
CA ASP A 238 -3.16 22.81 -21.09
C ASP A 238 -2.11 22.79 -19.97
N TRP A 239 -2.51 22.45 -18.74
CA TRP A 239 -1.62 22.38 -17.59
C TRP A 239 -0.65 21.20 -17.68
N LEU A 240 -1.13 20.05 -18.17
CA LEU A 240 -0.35 18.82 -18.29
C LEU A 240 0.69 18.88 -19.43
N GLN A 241 0.67 19.90 -20.28
CA GLN A 241 1.73 20.16 -21.25
C GLN A 241 3.02 20.67 -20.58
N GLU A 242 2.90 21.39 -19.47
CA GLU A 242 4.02 22.05 -18.80
C GLU A 242 4.34 21.46 -17.42
N TYR A 243 3.37 20.82 -16.77
CA TYR A 243 3.48 20.39 -15.38
C TYR A 243 3.03 18.94 -15.15
N SER A 244 3.69 18.26 -14.21
CA SER A 244 3.20 16.98 -13.68
C SER A 244 1.99 17.19 -12.75
N LEU A 245 1.27 16.10 -12.46
CA LEU A 245 0.17 16.13 -11.49
C LEU A 245 0.65 16.53 -10.09
N SER A 246 1.82 16.07 -9.68
CA SER A 246 2.47 16.51 -8.45
C SER A 246 2.77 18.00 -8.43
N GLU A 247 3.24 18.58 -9.52
CA GLU A 247 3.50 20.02 -9.62
C GLU A 247 2.20 20.85 -9.58
N LEU A 248 1.13 20.36 -10.22
CA LEU A 248 -0.19 20.99 -10.14
C LEU A 248 -0.76 20.93 -8.72
N TRP A 249 -0.51 19.83 -8.01
CA TRP A 249 -0.81 19.75 -6.59
C TRP A 249 0.05 20.73 -5.78
N GLU A 250 1.34 20.83 -6.09
CA GLU A 250 2.27 21.77 -5.47
C GLU A 250 1.95 23.26 -5.76
N LYS A 251 1.20 23.53 -6.81
CA LYS A 251 0.75 24.88 -7.15
C LYS A 251 -0.67 25.16 -6.64
N ASN A 252 -1.29 24.21 -5.93
CA ASN A 252 -2.67 24.27 -5.48
C ASN A 252 -3.70 24.41 -6.62
N VAL A 253 -3.35 23.99 -7.84
CA VAL A 253 -4.26 24.07 -9.00
C VAL A 253 -5.40 23.05 -8.87
N ILE A 254 -5.08 21.86 -8.35
CA ILE A 254 -6.04 20.77 -8.20
C ILE A 254 -6.61 20.63 -6.76
N GLY A 255 -6.23 21.53 -5.84
CA GLY A 255 -6.69 21.54 -4.45
C GLY A 255 -6.03 20.49 -3.55
N GLY A 256 -6.72 20.13 -2.46
CA GLY A 256 -6.33 19.12 -1.48
C GLY A 256 -5.18 19.52 -0.55
N ARG A 257 -4.79 20.80 -0.55
CA ARG A 257 -3.83 21.34 0.41
C ARG A 257 -4.46 21.70 1.76
N PRO A 258 -3.63 21.82 2.81
CA PRO A 258 -3.98 22.52 4.04
C PRO A 258 -4.64 23.89 3.87
#